data_AF-A0A225UW44-F1
#
_entry.id   AF-A0A225UW44-F1
#
_cell.length_a   1.000
_cell.length_b   1.000
_cell.length_c   1.000
_cell.angle_alpha   90.00
_cell.angle_beta   90.00
_cell.angle_gamma   90.00
#
_symmetry.space_group_name_H-M   'P 1'
#
loop_
_entity.id
_entity.type
_entity.pdbx_description
1 polymer ?
#
loop_
_entity_poly.entity_id
_entity_poly.type
_entity_poly.pdbx_seq_one_letter_code
_entity_poly.pdbx_strand_id
1 'polypeptide(L)'
;MEQRWDFTVPWCRFLKGRIKYFNLEYAETYIDTIKKHLQVTLPNRYEVEDTDENTPENKFQVSNGEDFQSQLLKIREAPAVLANVAHFDDQAWKYLLQTFCDVKFGQLGGAGEEVMHKKLPPNFILFMDMEQEHSKDQGTSNLLQICGVRQREHSSVEYLDISDKIAVLNAN
;
A
#
# COMPACT_ATOMS: atom_id res chain seq x y z
N MET A 1 21.32 -7.27 3.79
CA MET A 1 20.23 -6.55 3.09
C MET A 1 19.11 -6.20 4.06
N GLU A 2 18.62 -7.15 4.85
CA GLU A 2 17.47 -6.98 5.78
C GLU A 2 17.65 -5.81 6.76
N GLN A 3 18.75 -5.77 7.51
CA GLN A 3 18.97 -4.73 8.53
C GLN A 3 19.07 -3.29 8.00
N ARG A 4 19.38 -3.11 6.71
CA ARG A 4 19.55 -1.77 6.13
C ARG A 4 18.24 -1.01 6.12
N TRP A 5 17.11 -1.70 5.93
CA TRP A 5 15.80 -1.10 5.72
C TRP A 5 14.84 -1.28 6.90
N ASP A 6 15.32 -1.77 8.05
CA ASP A 6 14.51 -2.06 9.24
C ASP A 6 13.69 -0.84 9.74
N PHE A 7 14.19 0.36 9.52
CA PHE A 7 13.50 1.59 9.87
C PHE A 7 12.22 1.85 9.06
N THR A 8 12.03 1.15 7.93
CA THR A 8 10.81 1.21 7.11
C THR A 8 9.74 0.21 7.55
N VAL A 9 10.09 -0.74 8.43
CA VAL A 9 9.19 -1.80 8.89
C VAL A 9 7.91 -1.27 9.55
N PRO A 10 7.89 -0.18 10.33
CA PRO A 10 6.64 0.38 10.85
C PRO A 10 5.62 0.74 9.75
N TRP A 11 6.07 1.24 8.60
CA TRP A 11 5.22 1.55 7.45
C TRP A 11 4.71 0.29 6.76
N CYS A 12 5.56 -0.75 6.70
CA CYS A 12 5.18 -2.05 6.16
C CYS A 12 4.10 -2.70 7.02
N ARG A 13 4.28 -2.71 8.34
CA ARG A 13 3.30 -3.23 9.30
C ARG A 13 1.97 -2.47 9.22
N PHE A 14 2.01 -1.15 9.00
CA PHE A 14 0.80 -0.37 8.76
C PHE A 14 0.07 -0.83 7.49
N LEU A 15 0.79 -1.24 6.44
CA LEU A 15 0.19 -1.73 5.20
C LEU A 15 -0.22 -3.21 5.25
N LYS A 16 0.25 -3.99 6.24
CA LYS A 16 -0.12 -5.41 6.37
C LYS A 16 -1.64 -5.58 6.32
N GLY A 17 -2.13 -6.49 5.49
CA GLY A 17 -3.57 -6.72 5.29
C GLY A 17 -4.31 -5.68 4.44
N ARG A 18 -3.69 -4.52 4.16
CA ARG A 18 -4.26 -3.43 3.34
C ARG A 18 -3.70 -3.39 1.93
N ILE A 19 -2.46 -3.84 1.77
CA ILE A 19 -1.81 -4.01 0.48
C ILE A 19 -1.95 -5.46 0.01
N LYS A 20 -2.38 -5.66 -1.24
CA LYS A 20 -2.52 -6.97 -1.86
C LYS A 20 -1.95 -6.95 -3.26
N TYR A 21 -1.41 -8.09 -3.68
CA TYR A 21 -1.03 -8.29 -5.05
C TYR A 21 -2.22 -8.83 -5.84
N PHE A 22 -2.66 -8.08 -6.85
CA PHE A 22 -3.92 -8.35 -7.55
C PHE A 22 -3.73 -8.35 -9.07
N ASN A 23 -4.53 -9.17 -9.75
CA ASN A 23 -4.63 -9.17 -11.21
C ASN A 23 -5.82 -8.30 -11.60
N LEU A 24 -5.59 -7.21 -12.33
CA LEU A 24 -6.67 -6.44 -12.93
C LEU A 24 -7.20 -7.20 -14.15
N GLU A 25 -8.31 -7.91 -13.96
CA GLU A 25 -9.10 -8.47 -15.05
C GLU A 25 -9.97 -7.34 -15.63
N TYR A 26 -9.47 -6.66 -16.66
CA TYR A 26 -10.34 -5.78 -17.45
C TYR A 26 -11.28 -6.65 -18.29
N ALA A 27 -12.59 -6.36 -18.24
CA ALA A 27 -13.62 -7.03 -19.01
C ALA A 27 -13.56 -6.73 -20.53
N GLU A 28 -12.51 -6.05 -21.01
CA GLU A 28 -12.37 -5.73 -22.43
C GLU A 28 -11.34 -6.65 -23.09
N THR A 29 -11.81 -7.36 -24.09
CA THR A 29 -11.21 -8.41 -24.94
C THR A 29 -9.92 -8.05 -25.69
N TYR A 30 -9.20 -7.01 -25.29
CA TYR A 30 -7.88 -6.68 -25.80
C TYR A 30 -6.99 -6.40 -24.61
N ILE A 31 -5.99 -7.25 -24.37
CA ILE A 31 -4.63 -6.87 -23.97
C ILE A 31 -3.90 -8.13 -23.45
N ASP A 32 -2.87 -8.55 -24.21
CA ASP A 32 -1.82 -9.52 -23.86
C ASP A 32 -0.95 -9.10 -22.64
N THR A 33 -1.43 -8.19 -21.79
CA THR A 33 -0.73 -7.78 -20.58
C THR A 33 -1.69 -7.77 -19.41
N ILE A 34 -1.89 -8.94 -18.80
CA ILE A 34 -2.26 -9.00 -17.37
C ILE A 34 -1.19 -8.21 -16.64
N LYS A 35 -1.47 -6.95 -16.31
CA LYS A 35 -0.58 -6.14 -15.50
C LYS A 35 -0.91 -6.48 -14.05
N LYS A 36 0.03 -7.14 -13.38
CA LYS A 36 -0.07 -7.42 -11.96
C LYS A 36 0.25 -6.14 -11.19
N HIS A 37 -0.53 -5.82 -10.17
CA HIS A 37 -0.44 -4.55 -9.45
C HIS A 37 -0.50 -4.75 -7.94
N LEU A 38 0.01 -3.76 -7.21
CA LEU A 38 -0.19 -3.65 -5.77
C LEU A 38 -1.41 -2.79 -5.50
N GLN A 39 -2.47 -3.39 -5.00
CA GLN A 39 -3.68 -2.70 -4.59
C GLN A 39 -3.56 -2.32 -3.12
N VAL A 40 -3.81 -1.05 -2.78
CA VAL A 40 -3.84 -0.53 -1.40
C VAL A 40 -5.29 -0.14 -1.08
N THR A 41 -5.86 -0.79 -0.09
CA THR A 41 -7.23 -0.54 0.36
C THR A 41 -7.26 0.68 1.28
N LEU A 42 -8.16 1.62 0.99
CA LEU A 42 -8.34 2.84 1.77
C LEU A 42 -9.23 2.59 3.00
N PRO A 43 -9.03 3.35 4.10
CA PRO A 43 -9.90 3.26 5.26
C PRO A 43 -11.32 3.69 4.91
N ASN A 44 -12.31 2.93 5.36
CA ASN A 44 -13.71 3.35 5.39
C ASN A 44 -14.05 3.91 6.80
N ARG A 45 -14.78 5.03 6.85
CA ARG A 45 -15.21 5.67 8.11
C ARG A 45 -16.23 4.86 8.89
N TYR A 46 -16.86 3.89 8.23
CA TYR A 46 -17.92 3.06 8.77
C TYR A 46 -17.55 1.58 8.72
N GLU A 47 -16.26 1.22 8.85
CA GLU A 47 -15.90 -0.17 9.10
C GLU A 47 -16.48 -0.60 10.45
N VAL A 48 -17.70 -1.15 10.41
CA VAL A 48 -18.34 -1.78 11.56
C VAL A 48 -17.59 -3.09 11.84
N GLU A 49 -17.60 -3.51 13.10
CA GLU A 49 -17.09 -4.80 13.56
C GLU A 49 -17.86 -5.99 12.96
N ASP A 50 -17.90 -6.15 11.63
CA ASP A 50 -18.36 -7.41 11.04
C ASP A 50 -17.28 -8.45 11.30
N THR A 51 -17.52 -9.25 12.32
CA THR A 51 -16.70 -10.39 12.77
C THR A 51 -16.84 -11.53 11.77
N ASP A 52 -16.44 -11.31 10.52
CA ASP A 52 -16.16 -12.43 9.61
C ASP A 52 -14.74 -12.95 9.90
N GLU A 53 -14.58 -14.26 10.07
CA GLU A 53 -13.31 -14.96 10.28
C GLU A 53 -12.29 -14.68 9.16
N ASN A 54 -12.74 -14.21 7.99
CA ASN A 54 -11.87 -13.82 6.88
C ASN A 54 -11.40 -12.36 6.91
N THR A 55 -11.78 -11.59 7.93
CA THR A 55 -11.44 -10.17 7.96
C THR A 55 -9.97 -9.97 8.36
N PRO A 56 -9.18 -9.15 7.62
CA PRO A 56 -7.78 -8.93 7.95
C PRO A 56 -7.59 -8.44 9.39
N GLU A 57 -6.59 -8.96 10.11
CA GLU A 57 -6.23 -8.57 11.48
C GLU A 57 -6.04 -7.04 11.67
N ASN A 58 -5.80 -6.31 10.58
CA ASN A 58 -5.58 -4.86 10.54
C ASN A 58 -6.82 -4.08 10.05
N LYS A 59 -7.98 -4.28 10.67
CA LYS A 59 -9.15 -3.39 10.48
C LYS A 59 -8.75 -1.94 10.74
N PHE A 60 -9.33 -1.00 9.99
CA PHE A 60 -9.19 0.41 10.32
C PHE A 60 -10.09 0.69 11.53
N GLN A 61 -9.59 0.41 12.73
CA GLN A 61 -10.23 0.91 13.94
C GLN A 61 -10.16 2.44 13.89
N VAL A 62 -11.27 3.06 13.51
CA VAL A 62 -11.40 4.51 13.44
C VAL A 62 -12.22 4.93 14.65
N SER A 63 -11.54 5.42 15.69
CA SER A 63 -12.22 5.84 16.92
C SER A 63 -12.91 7.19 16.75
N ASN A 64 -12.36 8.07 15.90
CA ASN A 64 -12.87 9.42 15.66
C ASN A 64 -12.38 9.98 14.31
N GLY A 65 -12.75 11.23 14.01
CA GLY A 65 -12.36 11.91 12.77
C GLY A 65 -10.86 12.22 12.65
N GLU A 66 -10.16 12.51 13.74
CA GLU A 66 -8.71 12.80 13.73
C GLU A 66 -7.88 11.53 13.48
N ASP A 67 -8.30 10.40 14.07
CA ASP A 67 -7.74 9.08 13.80
C ASP A 67 -7.89 8.72 12.32
N PHE A 68 -9.06 8.98 11.75
CA PHE A 68 -9.31 8.76 10.32
C PHE A 68 -8.39 9.59 9.43
N GLN A 69 -8.23 10.88 9.74
CA GLN A 69 -7.32 11.76 8.98
C GLN A 69 -5.87 11.29 9.10
N SER A 70 -5.45 10.85 10.28
CA SER A 70 -4.12 10.29 10.52
C SER A 70 -3.89 8.98 9.75
N GLN A 71 -4.92 8.14 9.62
CA GLN A 71 -4.87 6.92 8.81
C GLN A 71 -4.80 7.24 7.31
N LEU A 72 -5.56 8.22 6.82
CA LEU A 72 -5.45 8.69 5.43
C LEU A 72 -4.08 9.30 5.13
N LEU A 73 -3.47 9.97 6.10
CA LEU A 73 -2.11 10.48 5.97
C LEU A 73 -1.12 9.32 5.82
N LYS A 74 -1.19 8.31 6.71
CA LYS A 74 -0.32 7.14 6.67
C LYS A 74 -0.55 6.26 5.44
N ILE A 75 -1.78 6.11 4.95
CA ILE A 75 -2.07 5.31 3.74
C ILE A 75 -1.52 5.98 2.48
N ARG A 76 -1.36 7.30 2.48
CA ARG A 76 -0.67 8.05 1.42
C ARG A 76 0.84 7.88 1.50
N GLU A 77 1.39 8.01 2.70
CA GLU A 77 2.85 8.07 2.91
C GLU A 77 3.52 6.70 2.89
N ALA A 78 2.88 5.64 3.42
CA ALA A 78 3.47 4.31 3.47
C ALA A 78 3.80 3.73 2.07
N PRO A 79 2.91 3.80 1.06
CA PRO A 79 3.26 3.36 -0.30
C PRO A 79 4.37 4.20 -0.92
N ALA A 80 4.44 5.50 -0.62
CA ALA A 80 5.51 6.38 -1.10
C ALA A 80 6.87 5.98 -0.52
N VAL A 81 6.93 5.65 0.78
CA VAL A 81 8.14 5.09 1.42
C VAL A 81 8.58 3.81 0.71
N LEU A 82 7.65 2.88 0.47
CA LEU A 82 7.96 1.63 -0.24
C LEU A 82 8.38 1.86 -1.70
N ALA A 83 7.78 2.82 -2.39
CA ALA A 83 8.16 3.19 -3.76
C ALA A 83 9.60 3.71 -3.81
N ASN A 84 10.00 4.52 -2.82
CA ASN A 84 11.37 5.00 -2.71
C ASN A 84 12.33 3.83 -2.47
N VAL A 85 12.02 2.89 -1.57
CA VAL A 85 12.85 1.68 -1.38
C VAL A 85 12.95 0.89 -2.70
N ALA A 86 11.84 0.67 -3.40
CA ALA A 86 11.82 -0.05 -4.68
C ALA A 86 12.68 0.60 -5.77
N HIS A 87 12.80 1.93 -5.74
CA HIS A 87 13.63 2.67 -6.67
C HIS A 87 15.12 2.38 -6.47
N PHE A 88 15.56 2.21 -5.23
CA PHE A 88 16.98 2.02 -4.87
C PHE A 88 17.38 0.56 -4.66
N ASP A 89 16.47 -0.27 -4.15
CA ASP A 89 16.70 -1.65 -3.75
C ASP A 89 15.43 -2.50 -3.97
N ASP A 90 15.26 -2.96 -5.21
CA ASP A 90 14.12 -3.81 -5.64
C ASP A 90 14.02 -5.09 -4.80
N GLN A 91 15.15 -5.68 -4.40
CA GLN A 91 15.17 -6.92 -3.61
C GLN A 91 14.72 -6.68 -2.17
N ALA A 92 15.22 -5.63 -1.53
CA ALA A 92 14.73 -5.25 -0.21
C ALA A 92 13.25 -4.88 -0.23
N TRP A 93 12.79 -4.16 -1.25
CA TRP A 93 11.37 -3.84 -1.40
C TRP A 93 10.48 -5.09 -1.47
N LYS A 94 10.87 -6.09 -2.27
CA LYS A 94 10.16 -7.38 -2.36
C LYS A 94 10.15 -8.12 -1.03
N TYR A 95 11.30 -8.17 -0.35
CA TYR A 95 11.42 -8.75 0.98
C TYR A 95 10.51 -8.04 1.99
N LEU A 96 10.47 -6.71 1.99
CA LEU A 96 9.59 -5.94 2.88
C LEU A 96 8.12 -6.25 2.63
N LEU A 97 7.71 -6.32 1.36
CA LEU A 97 6.34 -6.66 0.98
C LEU A 97 5.93 -8.08 1.43
N GLN A 98 6.79 -9.08 1.22
CA GLN A 98 6.49 -10.45 1.65
C GLN A 98 6.50 -10.59 3.17
N THR A 99 7.54 -10.11 3.83
CA THR A 99 7.81 -10.40 5.25
C THR A 99 6.99 -9.53 6.19
N PHE A 100 6.85 -8.24 5.89
CA PHE A 100 6.26 -7.28 6.83
C PHE A 100 4.90 -6.75 6.39
N CYS A 101 4.58 -6.80 5.10
CA CYS A 101 3.23 -6.47 4.59
C CYS A 101 2.35 -7.71 4.34
N ASP A 102 2.90 -8.93 4.43
CA ASP A 102 2.22 -10.20 4.14
C ASP A 102 1.63 -10.25 2.71
N VAL A 103 2.33 -9.66 1.74
CA VAL A 103 1.93 -9.70 0.33
C VAL A 103 2.29 -11.05 -0.26
N LYS A 104 1.25 -11.82 -0.59
CA LYS A 104 1.39 -13.07 -1.33
C LYS A 104 1.47 -12.77 -2.82
N PHE A 105 2.69 -12.78 -3.37
CA PHE A 105 2.85 -12.87 -4.82
C PHE A 105 2.28 -14.23 -5.26
N GLY A 106 1.36 -14.22 -6.22
CA GLY A 106 0.56 -15.40 -6.59
C GLY A 106 1.39 -16.68 -6.75
N GLN A 107 0.80 -17.82 -6.35
CA GLN A 107 1.46 -19.12 -6.28
C GLN A 107 2.25 -19.46 -7.55
N LEU A 108 3.45 -20.00 -7.29
CA LEU A 108 4.34 -20.68 -8.22
C LEU A 108 3.55 -21.39 -9.33
N GLY A 109 3.89 -21.12 -10.58
CA GLY A 109 3.53 -22.03 -11.66
C GLY A 109 4.03 -23.44 -11.30
N GLY A 110 3.35 -24.49 -11.77
CA GLY A 110 3.52 -25.89 -11.37
C GLY A 110 4.91 -26.53 -11.50
N ALA A 111 5.98 -25.75 -11.72
CA ALA A 111 7.37 -26.16 -11.72
C ALA A 111 8.19 -25.58 -10.54
N GLY A 112 7.59 -24.86 -9.59
CA GLY A 112 8.33 -24.38 -8.41
C GLY A 112 9.34 -23.26 -8.69
N GLU A 113 9.33 -22.68 -9.90
CA GLU A 113 10.10 -21.48 -10.21
C GLU A 113 9.26 -20.24 -9.94
N GLU A 114 9.77 -19.37 -9.06
CA GLU A 114 9.23 -18.03 -8.86
C GLU A 114 9.34 -17.26 -10.18
N VAL A 115 8.25 -17.16 -10.94
CA VAL A 115 8.18 -16.25 -12.09
C VAL A 115 8.03 -14.81 -11.58
N MET A 116 8.99 -14.35 -10.80
CA MET A 116 9.24 -12.94 -10.51
C MET A 116 10.28 -12.39 -11.50
N HIS A 117 10.27 -12.89 -12.74
CA HIS A 117 11.23 -12.49 -13.77
C HIS A 117 10.94 -11.11 -14.39
N LYS A 118 9.77 -10.51 -14.12
CA LYS A 118 9.51 -9.13 -14.51
C LYS A 118 9.67 -8.21 -13.30
N LYS A 119 10.52 -7.19 -13.44
CA LYS A 119 10.60 -6.05 -12.51
C LYS A 119 9.18 -5.55 -12.27
N LEU A 120 8.65 -5.77 -11.07
CA LEU A 120 7.35 -5.25 -10.70
C LEU A 120 7.54 -3.75 -10.51
N PRO A 121 6.88 -2.89 -11.30
CA PRO A 121 6.96 -1.46 -11.04
C PRO A 121 6.30 -1.18 -9.69
N PRO A 122 6.81 -0.25 -8.87
CA PRO A 122 6.19 0.19 -7.62
C PRO A 122 4.94 1.05 -7.90
N ASN A 123 4.01 0.52 -8.67
CA ASN A 123 2.75 1.14 -9.03
C ASN A 123 1.68 0.64 -8.06
N PHE A 124 1.17 1.56 -7.25
CA PHE A 124 0.13 1.29 -6.28
C PHE A 124 -1.22 1.80 -6.81
N ILE A 125 -2.24 0.94 -6.72
CA ILE A 125 -3.61 1.27 -7.09
C ILE A 125 -4.40 1.43 -5.81
N LEU A 126 -5.03 2.59 -5.62
CA LEU A 126 -5.89 2.82 -4.47
C LEU A 126 -7.24 2.16 -4.74
N PHE A 127 -7.68 1.32 -3.81
CA PHE A 127 -8.98 0.69 -3.82
C PHE A 127 -9.86 1.29 -2.74
N MET A 128 -11.06 1.69 -3.13
CA MET A 128 -12.08 2.21 -2.25
C MET A 128 -13.34 1.42 -2.48
N ASP A 129 -13.90 0.89 -1.40
CA ASP A 129 -15.22 0.26 -1.45
C ASP A 129 -16.28 1.36 -1.53
N MET A 130 -17.02 1.37 -2.63
CA MET A 130 -18.05 2.35 -2.95
C MET A 130 -19.47 1.76 -2.87
N GLU A 131 -19.62 0.51 -2.40
CA GLU A 131 -20.91 -0.19 -2.40
C GLU A 131 -21.90 0.40 -1.38
N GLN A 132 -21.41 1.15 -0.39
CA GLN A 132 -22.26 1.81 0.61
C GLN A 132 -22.81 3.15 0.11
N GLU A 133 -24.11 3.45 0.29
CA GLU A 133 -24.73 4.70 -0.19
C GLU A 133 -24.06 5.98 0.32
N HIS A 134 -23.46 5.95 1.51
CA HIS A 134 -22.73 7.09 2.10
C HIS A 134 -21.30 7.31 1.54
N SER A 135 -20.82 6.42 0.66
CA SER A 135 -19.43 6.38 0.20
C SER A 135 -19.10 7.36 -0.95
N LYS A 136 -20.08 7.85 -1.72
CA LYS A 136 -19.79 8.62 -2.96
C LYS A 136 -19.18 9.99 -2.73
N ASP A 137 -19.85 10.84 -1.95
CA ASP A 137 -19.35 12.20 -1.67
C ASP A 137 -18.13 12.17 -0.75
N GLN A 138 -18.12 11.23 0.20
CA GLN A 138 -17.02 11.06 1.14
C GLN A 138 -15.79 10.44 0.48
N GLY A 139 -15.99 9.51 -0.45
CA GLY A 139 -14.92 8.91 -1.23
C GLY A 139 -14.20 9.93 -2.08
N THR A 140 -14.95 10.85 -2.71
CA THR A 140 -14.36 11.98 -3.45
C THR A 140 -13.51 12.88 -2.54
N SER A 141 -14.00 13.20 -1.34
CA SER A 141 -13.24 13.98 -0.35
C SER A 141 -11.96 13.26 0.11
N ASN A 142 -12.04 11.96 0.40
CA ASN A 142 -10.89 11.15 0.81
C ASN A 142 -9.84 11.06 -0.31
N LEU A 143 -10.27 10.90 -1.56
CA LEU A 143 -9.38 10.92 -2.73
C LEU A 143 -8.67 12.28 -2.88
N LEU A 144 -9.38 13.40 -2.68
CA LEU A 144 -8.76 14.72 -2.68
C LEU A 144 -7.74 14.89 -1.56
N GLN A 145 -7.95 14.28 -0.40
CA GLN A 145 -6.99 14.32 0.70
C GLN A 145 -5.72 13.50 0.43
N ILE A 146 -5.87 12.36 -0.25
CA ILE A 146 -4.75 11.48 -0.58
C ILE A 146 -3.98 12.00 -1.80
N CYS A 147 -4.68 12.32 -2.89
CA CYS A 147 -4.11 12.63 -4.20
C CYS A 147 -3.99 14.14 -4.49
N GLY A 148 -4.55 15.00 -3.64
CA GLY A 148 -4.50 16.45 -3.81
C GLY A 148 -3.19 17.07 -3.34
N VAL A 149 -3.16 18.41 -3.31
CA VAL A 149 -1.97 19.21 -2.98
C VAL A 149 -1.48 19.02 -1.53
N ARG A 150 -2.32 18.45 -0.66
CA ARG A 150 -2.00 18.16 0.74
C ARG A 150 -0.78 17.27 0.91
N GLN A 151 -0.40 16.48 -0.10
CA GLN A 151 0.85 15.72 -0.09
C GLN A 151 2.08 16.63 0.10
N ARG A 152 2.07 17.82 -0.52
CA ARG A 152 3.20 18.76 -0.46
C ARG A 152 3.15 19.64 0.77
N GLU A 153 1.95 20.01 1.19
CA GLU A 153 1.75 21.01 2.25
C GLU A 153 1.69 20.40 3.65
N HIS A 154 1.29 19.12 3.76
CA HIS A 154 1.00 18.46 5.03
C HIS A 154 1.64 17.06 5.05
N SER A 155 2.94 16.98 4.79
CA SER A 155 3.72 15.76 5.04
C SER A 155 3.99 15.59 6.53
N SER A 156 3.90 14.36 7.04
CA SER A 156 4.28 14.10 8.43
C SER A 156 5.80 14.22 8.61
N VAL A 157 6.23 14.64 9.82
CA VAL A 157 7.66 14.70 10.16
C VAL A 157 8.30 13.31 10.04
N GLU A 158 7.61 12.26 10.51
CA GLU A 158 8.06 10.87 10.42
C GLU A 158 8.33 10.44 8.97
N TYR A 159 7.47 10.84 8.03
CA TYR A 159 7.64 10.55 6.61
C TYR A 159 8.84 11.28 6.01
N LEU A 160 9.03 12.55 6.36
CA LEU A 160 10.16 13.35 5.87
C LEU A 160 11.49 12.77 6.38
N ASP A 161 11.60 12.48 7.68
CA ASP A 161 12.79 11.91 8.29
C ASP A 161 13.19 10.57 7.63
N ILE A 162 12.19 9.74 7.32
CA ILE A 162 12.43 8.44 6.69
C ILE A 162 12.79 8.59 5.22
N SER A 163 12.17 9.53 4.51
CA SER A 163 12.52 9.85 3.12
C SER A 163 13.97 10.35 3.01
N ASP A 164 14.39 11.23 3.93
CA ASP A 164 15.77 11.72 4.00
C ASP A 164 16.74 10.58 4.32
N LYS A 165 16.39 9.70 5.26
CA LYS A 165 17.22 8.52 5.58
C LYS A 165 17.37 7.58 4.39
N ILE A 166 16.32 7.35 3.60
CA ILE A 166 16.39 6.57 2.36
C ILE A 166 17.32 7.26 1.36
N ALA A 167 17.20 8.57 1.18
CA ALA A 167 18.04 9.34 0.26
C ALA A 167 19.53 9.31 0.64
N VAL A 168 19.85 9.44 1.94
CA VAL A 168 21.23 9.33 2.45
C VAL A 168 21.79 7.94 2.22
N LEU A 169 21.00 6.89 2.42
CA LEU A 169 21.44 5.52 2.16
C LEU A 169 21.74 5.28 0.69
N ASN A 170 21.13 6.02 -0.24
CA ASN A 170 21.45 5.94 -1.67
C ASN A 170 22.75 6.68 -2.04
N ALA A 171 23.15 7.70 -1.29
CA ALA A 171 24.33 8.51 -1.60
C ALA A 171 25.68 7.81 -1.28
N ASN A 172 25.64 6.63 -0.65
CA ASN A 172 26.79 5.81 -0.26
C ASN A 172 26.77 4.45 -0.97
#